data_AF-A0A6A4GG28-F1
#
_entry.id   AF-A0A6A4GG28-F1
#
_cell.length_a   1.000
_cell.length_b   1.000
_cell.length_c   1.000
_cell.angle_alpha   90.00
_cell.angle_beta   90.00
_cell.angle_gamma   90.00
#
_symmetry.space_group_name_H-M   'P 1'
#
loop_
_entity.id
_entity.type
_entity.pdbx_description
1 polymer ?
#
loop_
_entity_poly.entity_id
_entity_poly.type
_entity_poly.pdbx_seq_one_letter_code
_entity_poly.pdbx_strand_id
1 'polypeptide(L)'
;MWTGGLWNAVQEVLPVGGTLAPVIIASDKTRLTQFSGNKSAYPVYLTIRNLPKSLRRKPSARACVLIAYLSVDKPSDGLSKTALRVRNYELFHRSMATILEPLKAAGKPNGPGVEMVGGNGAVRRVYPILSTYVADYPEQCLITCTKSGTCPRCRQKADELQESSPSE
;
A
#
# COMPACT_ATOMS: atom_id res chain seq x y z
N MET A 1 -7.15 3.38 16.54
CA MET A 1 -6.37 2.12 16.51
C MET A 1 -4.96 2.42 17.00
N TRP A 2 -4.63 2.03 18.22
CA TRP A 2 -3.30 2.24 18.82
C TRP A 2 -2.34 1.21 18.21
N THR A 3 -1.63 1.60 17.16
CA THR A 3 -0.82 0.68 16.35
C THR A 3 0.47 0.23 17.03
N GLY A 4 0.80 0.79 18.20
CA GLY A 4 2.02 0.43 18.95
C GLY A 4 1.99 -1.01 19.50
N GLY A 5 0.83 -1.51 19.94
CA GLY A 5 0.71 -2.88 20.44
C GLY A 5 1.01 -3.93 19.36
N LEU A 6 0.48 -3.72 18.15
CA LEU A 6 0.78 -4.56 16.99
C LEU A 6 2.27 -4.55 16.65
N TRP A 7 2.96 -3.42 16.79
CA TRP A 7 4.39 -3.34 16.48
C TRP A 7 5.23 -4.10 17.48
N ASN A 8 4.91 -4.01 18.77
CA ASN A 8 5.61 -4.77 19.80
C ASN A 8 5.43 -6.28 19.57
N ALA A 9 4.20 -6.72 19.31
CA ALA A 9 3.93 -8.13 19.01
C ALA A 9 4.69 -8.62 17.76
N VAL A 10 4.77 -7.81 16.70
CA VAL A 10 5.54 -8.17 15.50
C VAL A 10 7.04 -8.13 15.76
N GLN A 11 7.53 -7.20 16.58
CA GLN A 11 8.95 -7.10 16.94
C GLN A 11 9.42 -8.28 17.81
N GLU A 12 8.55 -8.83 18.66
CA GLU A 12 8.83 -10.00 19.50
C GLU A 12 9.03 -11.29 18.70
N VAL A 13 8.40 -11.41 17.52
CA VAL A 13 8.55 -12.60 16.66
C VAL A 13 9.73 -12.51 15.68
N LEU A 14 10.44 -11.37 15.65
CA LEU A 14 11.63 -11.23 14.82
C LEU A 14 12.85 -11.88 15.48
N PRO A 15 13.84 -12.32 14.70
CA PRO A 15 15.09 -12.86 15.24
C PRO A 15 15.78 -11.87 16.17
N VAL A 16 16.54 -12.39 17.14
CA VAL A 16 17.29 -11.58 18.11
C VAL A 16 18.19 -10.58 17.37
N GLY A 17 18.09 -9.30 17.73
CA GLY A 17 18.81 -8.20 17.08
C GLY A 17 18.15 -7.67 15.80
N GLY A 18 17.04 -8.25 15.35
CA GLY A 18 16.23 -7.75 14.25
C GLY A 18 15.49 -6.46 14.60
N THR A 19 15.40 -5.53 13.65
CA THR A 19 14.69 -4.26 13.78
C THR A 19 13.50 -4.22 12.84
N LEU A 20 12.30 -4.01 13.36
CA LEU A 20 11.10 -3.83 12.55
C LEU A 20 11.11 -2.46 11.83
N ALA A 21 10.88 -2.49 10.52
CA ALA A 21 10.55 -1.29 9.72
C ALA A 21 9.14 -1.41 9.14
N PRO A 22 8.11 -0.84 9.80
CA PRO A 22 6.76 -0.90 9.27
C PRO A 22 6.64 0.02 8.05
N VAL A 23 6.31 -0.55 6.91
CA VAL A 23 6.17 0.14 5.63
C VAL A 23 4.72 0.59 5.42
N ILE A 24 4.56 1.82 4.94
CA ILE A 24 3.29 2.40 4.52
C ILE A 24 3.37 2.61 3.01
N ILE A 25 2.41 2.04 2.30
CA ILE A 25 2.23 2.27 0.86
C ILE A 25 1.05 3.21 0.66
N ALA A 26 1.13 4.07 -0.34
CA ALA A 26 -0.01 4.84 -0.83
C ALA A 26 -0.05 4.79 -2.34
N SER A 27 -1.24 4.79 -2.92
CA SER A 27 -1.43 5.04 -4.35
C SER A 27 -2.59 5.99 -4.55
N ASP A 28 -2.48 6.81 -5.58
CA ASP A 28 -3.50 7.79 -5.94
C ASP A 28 -3.56 7.91 -7.47
N LYS A 29 -4.73 7.67 -8.05
CA LYS A 29 -4.86 7.68 -9.51
C LYS A 29 -4.68 9.09 -10.04
N THR A 30 -3.60 9.30 -10.78
CA THR A 30 -3.29 10.62 -11.36
C THR A 30 -3.41 10.60 -12.87
N ARG A 31 -4.00 11.68 -13.43
CA ARG A 31 -4.01 11.94 -14.87
C ARG A 31 -2.66 12.54 -15.26
N LEU A 32 -1.90 11.82 -16.07
CA LEU A 32 -0.56 12.23 -16.53
C LEU A 32 -0.62 13.27 -17.65
N THR A 33 -1.69 13.28 -18.44
CA THR A 33 -1.89 14.20 -19.57
C THR A 33 -3.36 14.59 -19.65
N GLN A 34 -3.64 15.89 -19.80
CA GLN A 34 -5.01 16.43 -19.84
C GLN A 34 -5.48 16.78 -21.26
N PHE A 35 -4.56 16.93 -22.22
CA PHE A 35 -4.86 17.44 -23.57
C PHE A 35 -4.37 16.56 -24.74
N SER A 36 -3.32 15.74 -24.56
CA SER A 36 -2.90 14.77 -25.58
C SER A 36 -2.72 13.38 -24.98
N GLY A 37 -3.57 12.45 -25.41
CA GLY A 37 -3.40 11.03 -25.13
C GLY A 37 -4.04 10.47 -23.86
N ASN A 38 -4.79 11.23 -23.04
CA ASN A 38 -5.59 10.73 -21.90
C ASN A 38 -4.91 9.59 -21.10
N LYS A 39 -3.64 9.79 -20.73
CA LYS A 39 -2.88 8.78 -19.97
C LYS A 39 -3.14 8.97 -18.49
N SER A 40 -3.51 7.90 -17.79
CA SER A 40 -3.60 7.84 -16.34
C SER A 40 -2.69 6.76 -15.81
N ALA A 41 -2.10 6.97 -14.64
CA ALA A 41 -1.31 5.97 -13.94
C ALA A 41 -1.58 6.04 -12.44
N TYR A 42 -1.25 4.96 -11.74
CA TYR A 42 -1.19 4.96 -10.28
C TYR A 42 0.28 5.10 -9.84
N PRO A 43 0.75 6.29 -9.45
CA PRO A 43 1.98 6.40 -8.67
C PRO A 43 1.83 5.61 -7.36
N VAL A 44 2.84 4.80 -7.05
CA VAL A 44 2.95 4.06 -5.80
C VAL A 44 4.03 4.69 -4.96
N TYR A 45 3.64 5.22 -3.81
CA TYR A 45 4.52 5.85 -2.84
C TYR A 45 4.79 4.92 -1.66
N LEU A 46 6.00 5.04 -1.11
CA LEU A 46 6.47 4.29 0.04
C LEU A 46 7.03 5.25 1.11
N THR A 47 6.64 5.03 2.36
CA THR A 47 7.25 5.67 3.54
C THR A 47 7.33 4.67 4.67
N ILE A 48 8.26 4.85 5.60
CA ILE A 48 8.32 4.01 6.81
C ILE A 48 7.68 4.72 8.02
N ARG A 49 7.13 3.91 8.92
CA ARG A 49 6.38 4.35 10.10
C ARG A 49 7.28 4.72 11.28
N ASN A 50 8.55 4.33 11.23
CA ASN A 50 9.59 4.77 12.17
C ASN A 50 9.83 6.28 12.11
N LEU A 51 9.41 6.95 11.02
CA LEU A 51 9.52 8.39 10.89
C LEU A 51 8.34 9.12 11.56
N PRO A 52 8.63 10.21 12.32
CA PRO A 52 7.59 11.05 12.88
C PRO A 52 6.60 11.54 11.82
N LYS A 53 5.32 11.65 12.20
CA LYS A 53 4.26 12.11 11.30
C LYS A 53 4.56 13.50 10.70
N SER A 54 5.15 14.39 11.49
CA SER A 54 5.58 15.73 11.05
C SER A 54 6.63 15.64 9.93
N LEU A 55 7.60 14.73 10.06
CA LEU A 55 8.64 14.52 9.07
C LEU A 55 8.07 13.94 7.77
N ARG A 56 7.19 12.94 7.86
CA ARG A 56 6.51 12.35 6.69
C ARG A 56 5.69 13.37 5.89
N ARG A 57 5.15 14.38 6.56
CA ARG A 57 4.34 15.45 5.95
C ARG A 57 5.15 16.63 5.44
N LYS A 58 6.47 16.63 5.63
CA LYS A 58 7.35 17.72 5.20
C LYS A 58 7.99 17.36 3.85
N PRO A 59 7.59 17.99 2.72
CA PRO A 59 8.12 17.63 1.40
C PRO A 59 9.64 17.75 1.31
N SER A 60 10.23 18.74 1.99
CA SER A 60 11.67 18.95 2.02
C SER A 60 12.45 17.83 2.72
N ALA A 61 11.80 17.01 3.54
CA ALA A 61 12.44 15.91 4.26
C ALA A 61 12.60 14.64 3.40
N ARG A 62 11.97 14.59 2.21
CA ARG A 62 12.03 13.45 1.29
C ARG A 62 11.72 12.09 1.97
N ALA A 63 10.87 12.13 3.00
CA ALA A 63 10.51 10.97 3.82
C ALA A 63 9.55 9.99 3.12
N CYS A 64 9.06 10.36 1.93
CA CYS A 64 8.19 9.57 1.08
C CYS A 64 8.86 9.45 -0.30
N VAL A 65 8.98 8.23 -0.80
CA VAL A 65 9.63 7.93 -2.08
C VAL A 65 8.63 7.33 -3.05
N LEU A 66 8.71 7.71 -4.32
CA LEU A 66 7.93 7.07 -5.39
C LEU A 66 8.68 5.81 -5.85
N ILE A 67 8.01 4.66 -5.83
CA ILE A 67 8.61 3.37 -6.18
C ILE A 67 8.13 2.79 -7.51
N ALA A 68 6.97 3.23 -8.02
CA ALA A 68 6.44 2.76 -9.30
C ALA A 68 5.36 3.68 -9.87
N TYR A 69 5.12 3.55 -11.18
CA TYR A 69 3.90 4.00 -11.85
C TYR A 69 3.18 2.78 -12.43
N LEU A 70 1.94 2.52 -12.01
CA LEU A 70 1.14 1.43 -12.56
C LEU A 70 0.35 1.92 -13.77
N SER A 71 0.41 1.14 -14.84
CA SER A 71 -0.34 1.39 -16.07
C SER A 71 -1.83 1.17 -15.89
N VAL A 72 -2.62 1.86 -16.71
CA VAL A 72 -4.06 1.66 -16.84
C VAL A 72 -4.36 1.40 -18.31
N ASP A 73 -4.95 0.24 -18.59
CA ASP A 73 -5.39 -0.13 -19.93
C ASP A 73 -6.56 0.76 -20.35
N LYS A 74 -6.53 1.13 -21.63
CA LYS A 74 -7.54 1.97 -22.26
C LYS A 74 -8.61 1.11 -22.94
N PRO A 75 -9.80 1.69 -23.17
CA PRO A 75 -10.76 1.08 -24.08
C PRO A 75 -10.11 0.84 -25.45
N SER A 76 -10.25 -0.38 -25.95
CA SER A 76 -9.86 -0.78 -27.31
C SER A 76 -11.06 -1.42 -28.00
N ASP A 77 -11.07 -1.39 -29.33
CA ASP A 77 -12.12 -2.03 -30.12
C ASP A 77 -12.19 -3.52 -29.78
N GLY A 78 -13.41 -4.01 -29.49
CA GLY A 78 -13.68 -5.41 -29.13
C GLY A 78 -13.72 -5.74 -27.64
N LEU A 79 -13.31 -4.85 -26.72
CA LEU A 79 -13.46 -5.07 -25.28
C LEU A 79 -14.69 -4.37 -24.70
N SER A 80 -15.53 -5.13 -23.99
CA SER A 80 -16.61 -4.54 -23.20
C SER A 80 -16.05 -3.69 -22.03
N LYS A 81 -16.80 -2.68 -21.60
CA LYS A 81 -16.44 -1.85 -20.44
C LYS A 81 -16.19 -2.68 -19.17
N THR A 82 -16.97 -3.75 -18.99
CA THR A 82 -16.84 -4.68 -17.86
C THR A 82 -15.54 -5.48 -17.95
N ALA A 83 -15.22 -6.04 -19.12
CA ALA A 83 -13.99 -6.79 -19.34
C ALA A 83 -12.75 -5.91 -19.14
N LEU A 84 -12.78 -4.67 -19.64
CA LEU A 84 -11.71 -3.70 -19.43
C LEU A 84 -11.50 -3.36 -17.94
N ARG A 85 -12.60 -3.24 -17.18
CA ARG A 85 -12.52 -2.99 -15.73
C ARG A 85 -11.85 -4.15 -15.02
N VAL A 86 -12.28 -5.39 -15.27
CA VAL A 86 -11.69 -6.59 -14.66
C VAL A 86 -10.20 -6.70 -15.00
N ARG A 87 -9.84 -6.50 -16.27
CA ARG A 87 -8.45 -6.50 -16.72
C ARG A 87 -7.59 -5.44 -16.02
N ASN A 88 -8.12 -4.24 -15.83
CA ASN A 88 -7.42 -3.18 -15.09
C ASN A 88 -7.23 -3.53 -13.60
N TYR A 89 -8.21 -4.19 -12.97
CA TYR A 89 -8.07 -4.69 -11.60
C TYR A 89 -6.94 -5.74 -11.54
N GLU A 90 -6.99 -6.72 -12.44
CA GLU A 90 -5.96 -7.75 -12.51
C GLU A 90 -4.56 -7.18 -12.75
N LEU A 91 -4.43 -6.24 -13.69
CA LEU A 91 -3.18 -5.54 -13.98
C LEU A 91 -2.65 -4.84 -12.71
N PHE A 92 -3.51 -4.09 -12.01
CA PHE A 92 -3.14 -3.42 -10.77
C PHE A 92 -2.60 -4.40 -9.72
N HIS A 93 -3.33 -5.49 -9.45
CA HIS A 93 -2.92 -6.47 -8.42
C HIS A 93 -1.65 -7.22 -8.81
N ARG A 94 -1.51 -7.63 -10.08
CA ARG A 94 -0.30 -8.30 -10.57
C ARG A 94 0.90 -7.36 -10.47
N SER A 95 0.78 -6.11 -10.90
CA SER A 95 1.87 -5.14 -10.79
C SER A 95 2.25 -4.86 -9.33
N MET A 96 1.27 -4.68 -8.44
CA MET A 96 1.52 -4.50 -7.01
C MET A 96 2.20 -5.73 -6.39
N ALA A 97 1.81 -6.95 -6.80
CA ALA A 97 2.46 -8.18 -6.34
C ALA A 97 3.93 -8.21 -6.75
N THR A 98 4.25 -7.88 -8.00
CA THR A 98 5.63 -7.79 -8.50
C THR A 98 6.45 -6.75 -7.73
N ILE A 99 5.91 -5.54 -7.54
CA ILE A 99 6.61 -4.44 -6.87
C ILE A 99 6.90 -4.76 -5.39
N LEU A 100 5.95 -5.41 -4.71
CA LEU A 100 6.08 -5.72 -3.28
C LEU A 100 6.76 -7.05 -2.99
N GLU A 101 7.11 -7.85 -4.00
CA GLU A 101 7.76 -9.15 -3.82
C GLU A 101 9.09 -9.06 -3.04
N PRO A 102 10.01 -8.10 -3.33
CA PRO A 102 11.24 -7.95 -2.56
C PRO A 102 10.97 -7.62 -1.09
N LEU A 103 9.92 -6.81 -0.83
CA LEU A 103 9.51 -6.44 0.52
C LEU A 103 8.96 -7.65 1.28
N LYS A 104 8.14 -8.48 0.64
CA LYS A 104 7.66 -9.74 1.23
C LYS A 104 8.81 -10.69 1.53
N ALA A 105 9.76 -10.84 0.63
CA ALA A 105 10.91 -11.73 0.82
C ALA A 105 11.76 -11.28 2.02
N ALA A 106 12.04 -9.99 2.13
CA ALA A 106 12.82 -9.40 3.21
C ALA A 106 12.09 -9.38 4.57
N GLY A 107 10.78 -9.20 4.58
CA GLY A 107 9.96 -9.05 5.78
C GLY A 107 9.56 -10.34 6.47
N LYS A 108 9.90 -11.52 5.93
CA LYS A 108 9.60 -12.82 6.58
C LYS A 108 10.31 -12.90 7.93
N PRO A 109 9.65 -13.40 9.00
CA PRO A 109 10.29 -13.59 10.31
C PRO A 109 11.56 -14.45 10.24
N ASN A 110 11.50 -15.54 9.46
CA ASN A 110 12.65 -16.42 9.19
C ASN A 110 13.44 -16.00 7.94
N GLY A 111 13.17 -14.80 7.43
CA GLY A 111 13.80 -14.27 6.23
C GLY A 111 15.18 -13.68 6.52
N PRO A 112 15.93 -13.36 5.46
CA PRO A 112 17.27 -12.80 5.61
C PRO A 112 17.26 -11.37 6.17
N GLY A 113 16.13 -10.66 6.23
CA GLY A 113 16.11 -9.23 6.52
C GLY A 113 16.94 -8.42 5.52
N VAL A 114 17.22 -7.16 5.83
CA VAL A 114 18.09 -6.27 5.05
C VAL A 114 19.06 -5.57 5.98
N GLU A 115 20.35 -5.58 5.70
CA GLU A 115 21.31 -4.77 6.45
C GLU A 115 21.18 -3.30 6.05
N MET A 116 20.95 -2.43 7.03
CA MET A 116 20.82 -1.00 6.82
C MET A 116 21.67 -0.24 7.82
N VAL A 117 22.41 0.75 7.32
CA VAL A 117 23.18 1.68 8.15
C VAL A 117 22.22 2.70 8.75
N GLY A 118 22.14 2.75 10.07
CA GLY A 118 21.34 3.74 10.78
C GLY A 118 22.01 5.12 10.78
N GLY A 119 21.26 6.15 11.19
CA GLY A 119 21.80 7.52 11.28
C GLY A 119 22.95 7.70 12.28
N ASN A 120 23.16 6.74 13.18
CA ASN A 120 24.29 6.69 14.11
C ASN A 120 25.48 5.86 13.58
N GLY A 121 25.46 5.44 12.31
CA GLY A 121 26.49 4.60 11.70
C GLY A 121 26.41 3.10 12.02
N ALA A 122 25.56 2.68 12.96
CA ALA A 122 25.41 1.26 13.30
C ALA A 122 24.61 0.52 12.24
N VAL A 123 25.13 -0.65 11.82
CA VAL A 123 24.44 -1.58 10.92
C VAL A 123 23.38 -2.34 11.71
N ARG A 124 22.15 -2.35 11.21
CA ARG A 124 21.04 -3.10 11.80
C ARG A 124 20.46 -4.05 10.78
N ARG A 125 20.03 -5.22 11.23
CA ARG A 125 19.25 -6.14 10.42
C ARG A 125 17.78 -5.71 10.47
N VAL A 126 17.30 -5.12 9.37
CA VAL A 126 15.96 -4.53 9.27
C VAL A 126 15.00 -5.49 8.57
N TYR A 127 13.81 -5.65 9.14
CA TYR A 127 12.71 -6.43 8.59
C TYR A 127 11.60 -5.47 8.12
N PRO A 128 11.53 -5.15 6.81
CA PRO A 128 10.48 -4.29 6.27
C PRO A 128 9.17 -5.06 6.18
N ILE A 129 8.14 -4.63 6.90
CA ILE A 129 6.83 -5.30 6.92
C ILE A 129 5.74 -4.31 6.52
N LEU A 130 4.91 -4.67 5.54
CA LEU A 130 3.79 -3.84 5.12
C LEU A 130 2.80 -3.69 6.29
N SER A 131 2.66 -2.46 6.79
CA SER A 131 1.82 -2.13 7.93
C SER A 131 0.52 -1.43 7.52
N THR A 132 0.53 -0.64 6.44
CA THR A 132 -0.65 0.11 6.03
C THR A 132 -0.63 0.40 4.55
N TYR A 133 -1.79 0.28 3.91
CA TYR A 133 -2.06 0.86 2.60
C TYR A 133 -3.00 2.06 2.78
N VAL A 134 -2.53 3.26 2.42
CA VAL A 134 -3.32 4.49 2.45
C VAL A 134 -3.91 4.73 1.06
N ALA A 135 -5.23 4.80 1.01
CA ALA A 135 -6.01 5.02 -0.19
C ALA A 135 -7.32 5.72 0.21
N ASP A 136 -7.92 6.48 -0.69
CA ASP A 136 -9.30 6.96 -0.60
C ASP A 136 -10.29 5.83 -0.94
N TYR A 137 -11.59 6.10 -0.88
CA TYR A 137 -12.60 5.04 -0.93
C TYR A 137 -12.65 4.22 -2.23
N PRO A 138 -12.62 4.84 -3.43
CA PRO A 138 -12.65 4.07 -4.67
C PRO A 138 -11.41 3.16 -4.82
N GLU A 139 -10.24 3.66 -4.41
CA GLU A 139 -8.97 2.96 -4.42
C GLU A 139 -8.94 1.87 -3.35
N GLN A 140 -9.52 2.09 -2.17
CA GLN A 140 -9.73 1.03 -1.18
C GLN A 140 -10.56 -0.10 -1.79
N CYS A 141 -11.65 0.21 -2.49
CA CYS A 141 -12.46 -0.81 -3.15
C CYS A 141 -11.69 -1.59 -4.22
N LEU A 142 -10.81 -0.91 -4.97
CA LEU A 142 -9.88 -1.55 -5.90
C LEU A 142 -8.94 -2.51 -5.17
N ILE A 143 -8.29 -2.04 -4.10
CA ILE A 143 -7.29 -2.81 -3.35
C ILE A 143 -7.91 -4.03 -2.65
N THR A 144 -9.11 -3.90 -2.09
CA THR A 144 -9.79 -4.99 -1.37
C THR A 144 -10.68 -5.84 -2.26
N CYS A 145 -10.70 -5.59 -3.57
CA CYS A 145 -11.62 -6.23 -4.51
C CYS A 145 -13.10 -6.10 -4.09
N THR A 146 -13.48 -5.01 -3.43
CA THR A 146 -14.85 -4.80 -2.98
C THR A 146 -15.66 -3.96 -3.98
N LYS A 147 -16.98 -4.15 -3.95
CA LYS A 147 -17.89 -3.38 -4.80
C LYS A 147 -18.01 -1.96 -4.26
N SER A 148 -18.05 -0.97 -5.15
CA SER A 148 -18.38 0.40 -4.75
C SER A 148 -19.77 0.44 -4.13
N GLY A 149 -19.92 1.17 -3.03
CA GLY A 149 -21.13 1.21 -2.21
C GLY A 149 -21.14 0.22 -1.06
N THR A 150 -20.11 -0.62 -0.88
CA THR A 150 -19.97 -1.49 0.31
C THR A 150 -18.80 -1.06 1.18
N CYS A 151 -18.76 -1.51 2.44
CA CYS A 151 -17.60 -1.28 3.30
C CYS A 151 -16.42 -2.17 2.85
N PRO A 152 -15.20 -1.63 2.67
CA PRO A 152 -14.01 -2.44 2.37
C PRO A 152 -13.42 -3.14 3.60
N ARG A 153 -13.99 -2.92 4.79
CA ARG A 153 -13.46 -3.41 6.08
C ARG A 153 -14.38 -4.40 6.79
N CYS A 154 -15.70 -4.27 6.64
CA CYS A 154 -16.68 -5.14 7.28
C CYS A 154 -17.71 -5.63 6.27
N ARG A 155 -18.57 -6.55 6.69
CA ARG A 155 -19.61 -7.19 5.85
C ARG A 155 -20.93 -6.42 5.81
N GLN A 156 -20.98 -5.23 6.43
CA GLN A 156 -22.16 -4.37 6.45
C GLN A 156 -22.70 -4.11 5.05
N LYS A 157 -24.01 -4.27 4.87
CA LYS A 157 -24.66 -3.93 3.61
C LYS A 157 -24.69 -2.42 3.40
N ALA A 158 -24.86 -2.02 2.15
CA ALA A 158 -24.79 -0.62 1.71
C ALA A 158 -25.82 0.29 2.42
N ASP A 159 -27.02 -0.24 2.65
CA ASP A 159 -28.15 0.35 3.34
C ASP A 159 -27.93 0.48 4.86
N GLU A 160 -27.08 -0.36 5.42
CA GLU A 160 -26.83 -0.42 6.87
C GLU A 160 -25.52 0.33 7.25
N LEU A 161 -24.84 1.00 6.31
CA LEU A 161 -23.56 1.70 6.56
C LEU A 161 -23.64 2.87 7.56
N GLN A 162 -24.84 3.38 7.85
CA GLN A 162 -25.08 4.45 8.82
C GLN A 162 -25.20 3.93 10.25
N GLU A 163 -25.32 2.61 10.44
CA GLU A 163 -25.48 2.01 11.75
C GLU A 163 -24.17 2.08 12.55
N SER A 164 -24.29 2.38 13.84
CA SER A 164 -23.16 2.60 14.73
C SER A 164 -22.37 1.32 15.07
N SER A 165 -22.96 0.15 14.83
CA SER A 165 -22.38 -1.16 15.11
C SER A 165 -22.10 -1.92 13.82
N PRO A 166 -20.90 -2.48 13.61
CA PRO A 166 -20.66 -3.38 12.49
C PRO A 166 -21.52 -4.65 12.65
N SER A 167 -22.26 -5.06 11.63
CA SER A 167 -22.82 -6.42 11.55
C SER A 167 -21.69 -7.45 11.44
N GLU A 168 -21.90 -8.60 12.06
CA GLU A 168 -20.96 -9.74 12.16
C GLU A 168 -20.52 -10.30 10.79
#